data_AF-A0A352A991-F1
#
_entry.id   AF-A0A352A991-F1
#
_cell.length_a   1.000
_cell.length_b   1.000
_cell.length_c   1.000
_cell.angle_alpha   90.00
_cell.angle_beta   90.00
_cell.angle_gamma   90.00
#
_symmetry.space_group_name_H-M   'P 1'
#
loop_
_entity.id
_entity.type
_entity.pdbx_description
1 polymer ?
#
loop_
_entity_poly.entity_id
_entity_poly.type
_entity_poly.pdbx_seq_one_letter_code
_entity_poly.pdbx_strand_id
1 'polypeptide(L)'
;ASGEAMVKLYEKQFEIKTSILRCSDIFDYNINVGYNDFLSESVNKLLTNLTIKLSDKEFIQPIHVNDIANAIKRLLQNGLYNKIYNVCSSNVIKKSTMYEILTNKIDNKCEIDISIGEGITIDNESLKHDIEWVDFKNFKEFIEEHNFSKYFDIDGLDKNIKSKSELKKFRLFKRFSDFTRKIIEHCIIFIVFCFLIFMTKDNNLFANVDWMVIYLILISLSYGIFHTTVAVVLSSIVYLFNINFDFKEITNFYSYVDIILKVIEYLLIGIFIAYIVEMLKEDIRIKTEENSLLIAEKNEIKDINKDMLYLKYE
;
A
#
# COMPACT_ATOMS: atom_id res chain seq x y z
N ALA A 1 -8.04 -3.08 16.53
CA ALA A 1 -9.19 -2.85 17.44
C ALA A 1 -10.53 -2.71 16.70
N SER A 2 -10.68 -1.81 15.71
CA SER A 2 -11.95 -1.62 14.99
C SER A 2 -12.47 -2.89 14.29
N GLY A 3 -11.59 -3.63 13.59
CA GLY A 3 -11.98 -4.86 12.88
C GLY A 3 -12.49 -5.98 13.80
N GLU A 4 -11.87 -6.18 14.97
CA GLU A 4 -12.33 -7.20 15.93
C GLU A 4 -13.73 -6.89 16.49
N ALA A 5 -14.01 -5.61 16.71
CA ALA A 5 -15.32 -5.16 17.19
C ALA A 5 -16.40 -5.43 16.14
N MET A 6 -16.08 -5.22 14.85
CA MET A 6 -16.97 -5.53 13.74
C MET A 6 -17.26 -7.03 13.67
N VAL A 7 -16.23 -7.88 13.67
CA VAL A 7 -16.40 -9.35 13.64
C VAL A 7 -17.29 -9.85 14.78
N LYS A 8 -17.07 -9.37 16.01
CA LYS A 8 -17.93 -9.71 17.17
C LYS A 8 -19.37 -9.23 17.04
N LEU A 9 -19.60 -8.11 16.35
CA LEU A 9 -20.94 -7.59 16.11
C LEU A 9 -21.69 -8.49 15.13
N TYR A 10 -21.04 -8.93 14.05
CA TYR A 10 -21.61 -9.88 13.10
C TYR A 10 -21.84 -11.27 13.71
N GLU A 11 -20.92 -11.75 14.55
CA GLU A 11 -21.07 -12.97 15.34
C GLU A 11 -22.37 -12.94 16.16
N LYS A 12 -22.63 -11.82 16.86
CA LYS A 12 -23.83 -11.64 17.70
C LYS A 12 -25.11 -11.47 16.90
N GLN A 13 -25.07 -10.79 15.76
CA GLN A 13 -26.27 -10.46 14.98
C GLN A 13 -26.74 -11.61 14.09
N PHE A 14 -25.81 -12.38 13.53
CA PHE A 14 -26.10 -13.36 12.49
C PHE A 14 -25.73 -14.79 12.87
N GLU A 15 -25.32 -15.02 14.13
CA GLU A 15 -24.85 -16.32 14.64
C GLU A 15 -23.74 -16.95 13.79
N ILE A 16 -22.93 -16.10 13.14
CA ILE A 16 -21.82 -16.54 12.30
C ILE A 16 -20.71 -17.04 13.22
N LYS A 17 -20.26 -18.26 12.97
CA LYS A 17 -19.11 -18.88 13.62
C LYS A 17 -17.83 -18.16 13.17
N THR A 18 -17.18 -17.45 14.09
CA THR A 18 -15.97 -16.66 13.77
C THR A 18 -14.84 -16.95 14.74
N SER A 19 -13.59 -16.90 14.29
CA SER A 19 -12.41 -16.97 15.16
C SER A 19 -11.45 -15.85 14.77
N ILE A 20 -10.90 -15.15 15.77
CA ILE A 20 -10.02 -14.01 15.54
C ILE A 20 -8.59 -14.43 15.89
N LEU A 21 -7.68 -14.26 14.94
CA LEU A 21 -6.25 -14.52 15.13
C LEU A 21 -5.49 -13.20 15.20
N ARG A 22 -4.81 -12.98 16.33
CA ARG A 22 -3.89 -11.85 16.53
C ARG A 22 -2.48 -12.34 16.27
N CYS A 23 -1.99 -12.10 15.06
CA CYS A 23 -0.64 -12.50 14.67
C CYS A 23 0.40 -11.49 15.16
N SER A 24 1.54 -11.99 15.64
CA SER A 24 2.75 -11.19 15.83
C SER A 24 3.46 -10.92 14.49
N ASP A 25 4.66 -10.36 14.52
CA ASP A 25 5.49 -10.11 13.34
C ASP A 25 5.65 -11.38 12.48
N ILE A 26 5.24 -11.30 11.22
CA ILE A 26 5.22 -12.46 10.31
C ILE A 26 6.46 -12.45 9.43
N PHE A 27 7.11 -13.60 9.28
CA PHE A 27 8.20 -13.78 8.34
C PHE A 27 8.01 -14.97 7.39
N ASP A 28 8.68 -14.91 6.25
CA ASP A 28 8.64 -15.90 5.17
C ASP A 28 10.02 -16.01 4.50
N TYR A 29 10.16 -17.01 3.62
CA TYR A 29 11.31 -17.26 2.77
C TYR A 29 11.61 -16.13 1.77
N ASN A 30 10.59 -15.39 1.35
CA ASN A 30 10.71 -14.37 0.31
C ASN A 30 11.04 -13.01 0.91
N ILE A 31 12.34 -12.70 1.06
CA ILE A 31 12.78 -11.37 1.46
C ILE A 31 13.03 -10.53 0.21
N ASN A 32 12.24 -9.47 0.03
CA ASN A 32 12.35 -8.58 -1.12
C ASN A 32 12.68 -7.16 -0.68
N VAL A 33 13.82 -6.64 -1.13
CA VAL A 33 14.27 -5.27 -0.82
C VAL A 33 13.26 -4.24 -1.34
N GLY A 34 12.55 -3.58 -0.42
CA GLY A 34 11.63 -2.47 -0.72
C GLY A 34 10.16 -2.78 -0.43
N TYR A 35 9.88 -4.01 0.02
CA TYR A 35 8.58 -4.38 0.58
C TYR A 35 8.50 -3.97 2.06
N ASN A 36 7.26 -3.83 2.54
CA ASN A 36 6.93 -3.41 3.90
C ASN A 36 6.65 -4.62 4.82
N ASP A 37 7.16 -5.79 4.49
CA ASP A 37 7.16 -6.95 5.38
C ASP A 37 8.21 -6.81 6.48
N PHE A 38 7.99 -7.49 7.60
CA PHE A 38 8.80 -7.37 8.82
C PHE A 38 10.30 -7.58 8.57
N LEU A 39 10.67 -8.63 7.83
CA LEU A 39 12.06 -8.94 7.53
C LEU A 39 12.67 -7.94 6.56
N SER A 40 11.99 -7.62 5.45
CA SER A 40 12.52 -6.66 4.47
C SER A 40 12.64 -5.24 5.05
N GLU A 41 11.71 -4.81 5.91
CA GLU A 41 11.81 -3.52 6.59
C GLU A 41 13.01 -3.50 7.56
N SER A 42 13.21 -4.57 8.33
CA SER A 42 14.34 -4.70 9.25
C SER A 42 15.68 -4.68 8.52
N VAL A 43 15.78 -5.40 7.40
CA VAL A 43 17.00 -5.38 6.58
C VAL A 43 17.20 -4.03 5.88
N ASN A 44 16.14 -3.41 5.39
CA ASN A 44 16.22 -2.05 4.83
C ASN A 44 16.73 -1.03 5.86
N LYS A 45 16.30 -1.13 7.12
CA LYS A 45 16.80 -0.28 8.20
C LYS A 45 18.30 -0.47 8.42
N LEU A 46 18.77 -1.72 8.44
CA LEU A 46 20.20 -2.05 8.53
C LEU A 46 21.02 -1.47 7.37
N LEU A 47 20.52 -1.60 6.13
CA LEU A 47 21.24 -1.16 4.95
C LEU A 47 21.25 0.37 4.75
N THR A 48 20.35 1.09 5.42
CA THR A 48 20.15 2.54 5.17
C THR A 48 20.63 3.44 6.30
N ASN A 49 20.76 2.90 7.51
CA ASN A 49 21.18 3.65 8.69
C ASN A 49 22.54 3.15 9.16
N LEU A 50 23.39 4.08 9.59
CA LEU A 50 24.67 3.74 10.22
C LEU A 50 24.48 3.35 11.69
N THR A 51 23.42 3.87 12.32
CA THR A 51 23.05 3.60 13.72
C THR A 51 21.56 3.28 13.83
N ILE A 52 21.21 2.22 14.55
CA ILE A 52 19.82 1.87 14.89
C ILE A 52 19.64 2.04 16.40
N LYS A 53 18.70 2.90 16.78
CA LYS A 53 18.32 3.11 18.18
C LYS A 53 17.23 2.13 18.57
N LEU A 54 17.47 1.34 19.61
CA LEU A 54 16.56 0.33 20.14
C LEU A 54 16.40 0.50 21.64
N SER A 55 15.34 -0.11 22.20
CA SER A 55 15.21 -0.24 23.65
C SER A 55 15.71 -1.61 24.12
N ASP A 56 16.38 -1.67 25.28
CA ASP A 56 16.91 -2.94 25.86
C ASP A 56 15.79 -3.96 26.19
N LYS A 57 14.59 -3.46 26.47
CA LYS A 57 13.43 -4.31 26.77
C LYS A 57 12.50 -4.50 25.57
N GLU A 58 12.90 -4.11 24.37
CA GLU A 58 12.06 -4.34 23.19
C GLU A 58 12.18 -5.81 22.74
N PHE A 59 11.09 -6.56 22.89
CA PHE A 59 11.00 -7.97 22.51
C PHE A 59 10.15 -8.15 21.25
N ILE A 60 10.50 -9.17 20.48
CA ILE A 60 9.75 -9.62 19.31
C ILE A 60 9.48 -11.13 19.43
N GLN A 61 8.37 -11.57 18.87
CA GLN A 61 8.00 -12.99 18.78
C GLN A 61 7.65 -13.33 17.32
N PRO A 62 8.64 -13.25 16.42
CA PRO A 62 8.38 -13.42 14.99
C PRO A 62 7.88 -14.84 14.71
N ILE A 63 6.86 -14.97 13.87
CA ILE A 63 6.23 -16.24 13.51
C ILE A 63 6.29 -16.49 12.00
N HIS A 64 6.58 -17.73 11.61
CA HIS A 64 6.67 -18.07 10.20
C HIS A 64 5.27 -18.25 9.59
N VAL A 65 5.07 -17.83 8.34
CA VAL A 65 3.78 -17.93 7.62
C VAL A 65 3.18 -19.35 7.62
N ASN A 66 3.99 -20.40 7.40
CA ASN A 66 3.57 -21.80 7.52
C ASN A 66 2.95 -22.17 8.88
N ASP A 67 3.46 -21.64 10.00
CA ASP A 67 2.94 -21.96 11.32
C ASP A 67 1.57 -21.29 11.54
N ILE A 68 1.37 -20.11 10.96
CA ILE A 68 0.06 -19.45 10.90
C ILE A 68 -0.92 -20.27 10.06
N ALA A 69 -0.50 -20.73 8.88
CA ALA A 69 -1.34 -21.57 8.03
C ALA A 69 -1.76 -22.86 8.74
N ASN A 70 -0.85 -23.45 9.53
CA ASN A 70 -1.15 -24.61 10.38
C ASN A 70 -2.17 -24.28 11.48
N ALA A 71 -2.03 -23.13 12.16
CA ALA A 71 -3.02 -22.65 13.13
C ALA A 71 -4.41 -22.48 12.50
N ILE A 72 -4.50 -21.86 11.32
CA ILE A 72 -5.76 -21.68 10.59
C ILE A 72 -6.38 -23.04 10.26
N LYS A 73 -5.59 -23.97 9.70
CA LYS A 73 -6.05 -25.32 9.36
C LYS A 73 -6.63 -26.05 10.57
N ARG A 74 -5.93 -26.02 11.70
CA ARG A 74 -6.37 -26.70 12.94
C ARG A 74 -7.61 -26.06 13.55
N LEU A 75 -7.74 -24.74 13.51
CA LEU A 75 -8.95 -24.04 13.96
C LEU A 75 -10.18 -24.47 13.16
N LEU A 76 -10.04 -24.57 11.84
CA LEU A 76 -11.11 -25.02 10.96
C LEU A 76 -11.50 -26.49 11.22
N GLN A 77 -10.51 -27.35 11.51
CA GLN A 77 -10.74 -28.77 11.77
C GLN A 77 -11.38 -29.05 13.14
N ASN A 78 -10.95 -28.33 14.18
CA ASN A 78 -11.45 -28.56 15.54
C ASN A 78 -12.81 -27.90 15.79
N GLY A 79 -13.31 -27.10 14.85
CA GLY A 79 -14.61 -26.44 14.98
C GLY A 79 -14.68 -25.48 16.18
N LEU A 80 -13.53 -24.92 16.58
CA LEU A 80 -13.42 -24.00 17.69
C LEU A 80 -13.67 -22.58 17.20
N TYR A 81 -14.85 -22.09 17.52
CA TYR A 81 -15.36 -20.78 17.13
C TYR A 81 -15.56 -19.89 18.35
N ASN A 82 -15.67 -18.60 18.10
CA ASN A 82 -16.04 -17.53 19.02
C ASN A 82 -14.97 -17.24 20.08
N LYS A 83 -13.70 -17.47 19.72
CA LYS A 83 -12.53 -17.17 20.55
C LYS A 83 -11.53 -16.28 19.81
N ILE A 84 -10.77 -15.53 20.61
CA ILE A 84 -9.62 -14.75 20.14
C ILE A 84 -8.38 -15.52 20.54
N TYR A 85 -7.50 -15.77 19.58
CA TYR A 85 -6.22 -16.41 19.81
C TYR A 85 -5.08 -15.51 19.42
N ASN A 86 -4.01 -15.51 20.21
CA ASN A 86 -2.76 -14.89 19.83
C ASN A 86 -1.90 -15.94 19.11
N VAL A 87 -1.47 -15.61 17.91
CA VAL A 87 -0.62 -16.45 17.06
C VAL A 87 0.76 -15.81 17.06
N CYS A 88 1.58 -16.18 18.04
CA CYS A 88 2.95 -15.74 18.17
C CYS A 88 3.88 -16.91 18.42
N SER A 89 5.19 -16.74 18.15
CA SER A 89 6.17 -17.76 18.49
C SER A 89 6.37 -17.85 20.01
N SER A 90 6.61 -19.08 20.47
CA SER A 90 7.05 -19.38 21.83
C SER A 90 8.43 -18.82 22.12
N ASN A 91 9.23 -18.55 21.08
CA ASN A 91 10.56 -17.99 21.21
C ASN A 91 10.51 -16.46 21.26
N VAL A 92 10.76 -15.92 22.45
CA VAL A 92 10.90 -14.47 22.66
C VAL A 92 12.34 -14.07 22.34
N ILE A 93 12.51 -13.13 21.41
CA ILE A 93 13.81 -12.65 20.97
C ILE A 93 13.92 -11.16 21.29
N LYS A 94 15.05 -10.72 21.84
CA LYS A 94 15.33 -9.29 21.96
C LYS A 94 15.54 -8.69 20.57
N LYS A 95 14.95 -7.52 20.33
CA LYS A 95 15.08 -6.84 19.03
C LYS A 95 16.54 -6.50 18.72
N SER A 96 17.35 -6.17 19.73
CA SER A 96 18.80 -5.98 19.57
C SER A 96 19.49 -7.23 19.03
N THR A 97 19.23 -8.40 19.64
CA THR A 97 19.78 -9.68 19.20
C THR A 97 19.34 -10.04 17.78
N MET A 98 18.10 -9.72 17.38
CA MET A 98 17.66 -9.88 15.99
C MET A 98 18.55 -9.07 15.03
N TYR A 99 18.76 -7.78 15.32
CA TYR A 99 19.58 -6.92 14.48
C TYR A 99 21.04 -7.35 14.47
N GLU A 100 21.59 -7.85 15.57
CA GLU A 100 22.94 -8.44 15.62
C GLU A 100 23.07 -9.66 14.69
N ILE A 101 22.11 -10.59 14.75
CA ILE A 101 22.08 -11.77 13.88
C ILE A 101 22.01 -11.36 12.41
N LEU A 102 21.13 -10.41 12.07
CA LEU A 102 20.99 -9.91 10.70
C LEU A 102 22.25 -9.16 10.23
N THR A 103 22.90 -8.38 11.10
CA THR A 103 24.13 -7.64 10.79
C THR A 103 25.27 -8.59 10.46
N ASN A 104 25.44 -9.63 11.28
CA ASN A 104 26.43 -10.69 11.04
C ASN A 104 26.17 -11.44 9.73
N LYS A 105 24.90 -11.67 9.38
CA LYS A 105 24.52 -12.41 8.18
C LYS A 105 24.68 -11.58 6.89
N ILE A 106 24.54 -10.26 6.95
CA ILE A 106 24.62 -9.33 5.80
C ILE A 106 26.04 -8.75 5.63
N ASP A 107 26.95 -8.98 6.59
CA ASP A 107 28.29 -8.40 6.64
C ASP A 107 28.28 -6.86 6.51
N ASN A 108 27.38 -6.22 7.27
CA ASN A 108 27.23 -4.77 7.28
C ASN A 108 27.76 -4.16 8.59
N LYS A 109 28.31 -2.96 8.53
CA LYS A 109 28.81 -2.22 9.71
C LYS A 109 27.75 -1.24 10.21
N CYS A 110 26.69 -1.78 10.80
CA CYS A 110 25.68 -0.97 11.49
C CYS A 110 25.93 -1.02 13.00
N GLU A 111 25.97 0.14 13.66
CA GLU A 111 26.05 0.23 15.12
C GLU A 111 24.64 0.18 15.74
N ILE A 112 24.48 -0.54 16.84
CA ILE A 112 23.21 -0.68 17.57
C ILE A 112 23.32 0.13 18.87
N ASP A 113 22.51 1.18 18.98
CA ASP A 113 22.46 2.07 20.14
C ASP A 113 21.27 1.67 21.03
N ILE A 114 21.54 1.27 22.27
CA ILE A 114 20.53 0.69 23.17
C ILE A 114 20.18 1.71 24.25
N SER A 115 18.89 2.02 24.34
CA SER A 115 18.29 2.94 25.31
C SER A 115 17.38 2.23 26.30
N ILE A 116 17.10 2.87 27.43
CA ILE A 116 16.19 2.32 28.45
C ILE A 116 14.75 2.48 27.98
N GLY A 117 13.94 1.43 28.09
CA GLY A 117 12.51 1.47 27.79
C GLY A 117 11.76 0.23 28.28
N GLU A 118 10.53 0.05 27.80
CA GLU A 118 9.59 -0.98 28.23
C GLU A 118 9.29 -1.99 27.11
N GLY A 119 8.96 -3.21 27.51
CA GLY A 119 8.71 -4.34 26.63
C GLY A 119 7.40 -5.04 26.95
N ILE A 120 6.73 -5.55 25.91
CA ILE A 120 5.51 -6.35 26.03
C ILE A 120 5.77 -7.70 25.35
N THR A 121 5.43 -8.79 26.02
CA THR A 121 5.39 -10.14 25.45
C THR A 121 3.95 -10.61 25.33
N ILE A 122 3.68 -11.44 24.33
CA ILE A 122 2.35 -11.97 24.02
C ILE A 122 2.34 -13.46 24.37
N ASP A 123 1.26 -13.90 25.01
CA ASP A 123 1.03 -15.30 25.39
C ASP A 123 0.22 -16.05 24.30
N ASN A 124 0.67 -17.27 23.96
CA ASN A 124 0.04 -18.19 23.01
C ASN A 124 -0.53 -19.48 23.66
N GLU A 125 -0.53 -19.62 24.99
CA GLU A 125 -0.97 -20.83 25.70
C GLU A 125 -2.41 -21.23 25.36
N SER A 126 -3.32 -20.26 25.19
CA SER A 126 -4.71 -20.54 24.83
C SER A 126 -4.84 -21.25 23.47
N LEU A 127 -3.97 -20.90 22.50
CA LEU A 127 -3.96 -21.53 21.19
C LEU A 127 -3.38 -22.95 21.29
N LYS A 128 -2.28 -23.13 22.02
CA LYS A 128 -1.64 -24.44 22.21
C LYS A 128 -2.56 -25.45 22.88
N HIS A 129 -3.23 -25.03 23.95
CA HIS A 129 -4.13 -25.89 24.72
C HIS A 129 -5.38 -26.30 23.91
N ASP A 130 -5.99 -25.35 23.20
CA ASP A 130 -7.28 -25.59 22.55
C ASP A 130 -7.16 -26.35 21.22
N ILE A 131 -6.09 -26.13 20.45
CA ILE A 131 -5.93 -26.73 19.11
C ILE A 131 -4.67 -27.60 18.94
N GLU A 132 -3.98 -27.90 20.03
CA GLU A 132 -2.71 -28.67 20.05
C GLU A 132 -1.68 -28.11 19.06
N TRP A 133 -1.68 -26.79 18.89
CA TRP A 133 -0.81 -26.11 17.94
C TRP A 133 0.58 -25.91 18.53
N VAL A 134 1.58 -26.00 17.66
CA VAL A 134 3.00 -25.85 18.00
C VAL A 134 3.65 -25.01 16.90
N ASP A 135 4.49 -24.05 17.28
CA ASP A 135 5.36 -23.32 16.36
C ASP A 135 6.61 -24.14 16.05
N PHE A 136 6.76 -24.54 14.79
CA PHE A 136 7.87 -25.41 14.39
C PHE A 136 9.11 -24.63 13.97
N LYS A 137 8.94 -23.39 13.46
CA LYS A 137 10.05 -22.65 12.87
C LYS A 137 10.59 -21.59 13.79
N ASN A 138 11.79 -21.85 14.32
CA ASN A 138 12.54 -20.88 15.08
C ASN A 138 13.18 -19.84 14.14
N PHE A 139 12.97 -18.56 14.45
CA PHE A 139 13.55 -17.46 13.70
C PHE A 139 15.08 -17.52 13.64
N LYS A 140 15.76 -17.84 14.74
CA LYS A 140 17.23 -17.87 14.78
C LYS A 140 17.78 -18.96 13.85
N GLU A 141 17.24 -20.16 13.96
CA GLU A 141 17.60 -21.31 13.11
C GLU A 141 17.31 -21.00 11.64
N PHE A 142 16.15 -20.40 11.36
CA PHE A 142 15.77 -20.00 10.01
C PHE A 142 16.79 -19.04 9.36
N ILE A 143 17.23 -18.00 10.09
CA ILE A 143 18.23 -17.04 9.61
C ILE A 143 19.61 -17.68 9.43
N GLU A 144 19.96 -18.65 10.28
CA GLU A 144 21.23 -19.38 10.18
C GLU A 144 21.26 -20.32 8.96
N GLU A 145 20.20 -21.09 8.74
CA GLU A 145 20.07 -22.07 7.65
C GLU A 145 19.92 -21.42 6.27
N HIS A 146 19.24 -20.28 6.19
CA HIS A 146 18.93 -19.64 4.91
C HIS A 146 19.98 -18.58 4.56
N ASN A 147 20.67 -18.79 3.43
CA ASN A 147 21.60 -17.82 2.88
C ASN A 147 20.83 -16.75 2.09
N PHE A 148 20.61 -15.59 2.72
CA PHE A 148 19.93 -14.48 2.05
C PHE A 148 20.79 -13.82 0.95
N SER A 149 22.08 -14.15 0.84
CA SER A 149 22.98 -13.62 -0.18
C SER A 149 22.55 -13.89 -1.62
N LYS A 150 21.68 -14.89 -1.86
CA LYS A 150 21.13 -15.18 -3.18
C LYS A 150 19.90 -14.31 -3.54
N TYR A 151 19.26 -13.73 -2.54
CA TYR A 151 18.07 -12.86 -2.66
C TYR A 151 18.40 -11.38 -2.47
N PHE A 152 19.53 -11.09 -1.81
CA PHE A 152 20.15 -9.78 -1.79
C PHE A 152 21.11 -9.67 -2.97
N ASP A 153 20.78 -8.83 -3.95
CA ASP A 153 21.71 -8.42 -5.00
C ASP A 153 22.76 -7.47 -4.37
N ILE A 154 23.71 -8.04 -3.63
CA ILE A 154 24.70 -7.32 -2.79
C ILE A 154 25.73 -6.58 -3.67
N ASP A 155 26.05 -7.11 -4.87
CA ASP A 155 26.92 -6.41 -5.83
C ASP A 155 26.26 -5.15 -6.41
N GLY A 156 24.92 -5.13 -6.47
CA GLY A 156 24.14 -3.93 -6.74
C GLY A 156 24.10 -2.95 -5.56
N LEU A 157 24.38 -3.38 -4.32
CA LEU A 157 24.28 -2.58 -3.11
C LEU A 157 25.49 -1.68 -2.87
N ASP A 158 26.73 -2.09 -3.16
CA ASP A 158 27.91 -1.25 -2.84
C ASP A 158 28.03 0.00 -3.76
N LYS A 159 27.60 -0.11 -5.02
CA LYS A 159 27.38 1.05 -5.91
C LYS A 159 26.16 1.88 -5.53
N ASN A 160 25.15 1.27 -4.91
CA ASN A 160 23.95 1.95 -4.44
C ASN A 160 24.11 2.57 -3.04
N ILE A 161 25.05 2.15 -2.18
CA ILE A 161 25.20 2.64 -0.80
C ILE A 161 26.01 3.94 -0.76
N LYS A 162 27.12 4.02 -1.50
CA LYS A 162 27.86 5.29 -1.68
C LYS A 162 27.06 6.34 -2.43
N SER A 163 26.14 5.92 -3.30
CA SER A 163 25.14 6.82 -3.88
C SER A 163 23.91 7.00 -2.97
N LYS A 164 23.61 6.16 -1.96
CA LYS A 164 22.39 6.25 -1.12
C LYS A 164 22.39 7.33 -0.04
N SER A 165 23.54 7.76 0.47
CA SER A 165 23.59 8.95 1.32
C SER A 165 23.25 10.22 0.52
N GLU A 166 23.58 10.24 -0.77
CA GLU A 166 23.13 11.25 -1.73
C GLU A 166 21.72 10.94 -2.29
N LEU A 167 21.30 9.67 -2.35
CA LEU A 167 19.97 9.24 -2.82
C LEU A 167 18.86 9.27 -1.77
N LYS A 168 19.13 9.47 -0.46
CA LYS A 168 18.07 9.84 0.50
C LYS A 168 17.53 11.24 0.19
N LYS A 169 18.35 12.15 -0.36
CA LYS A 169 17.88 13.41 -0.97
C LYS A 169 17.19 13.15 -2.31
N PHE A 170 17.69 12.23 -3.15
CA PHE A 170 17.12 11.98 -4.49
C PHE A 170 15.89 11.05 -4.57
N ARG A 171 15.59 10.17 -3.59
CA ARG A 171 14.42 9.27 -3.63
C ARG A 171 13.13 9.91 -3.10
N LEU A 172 13.24 10.81 -2.13
CA LEU A 172 12.19 11.80 -1.90
C LEU A 172 11.99 12.58 -3.20
N PHE A 173 13.05 13.08 -3.83
CA PHE A 173 12.98 13.73 -5.15
C PHE A 173 12.51 12.84 -6.32
N LYS A 174 12.49 11.49 -6.24
CA LYS A 174 12.06 10.60 -7.35
C LYS A 174 10.59 10.19 -7.22
N ARG A 175 10.10 9.96 -6.00
CA ARG A 175 8.65 9.84 -5.74
C ARG A 175 7.97 11.21 -5.85
N PHE A 176 8.67 12.28 -5.44
CA PHE A 176 8.34 13.63 -5.90
C PHE A 176 8.54 13.76 -7.39
N SER A 177 9.56 13.21 -8.08
CA SER A 177 9.73 13.36 -9.54
C SER A 177 8.57 12.79 -10.35
N ASP A 178 8.04 11.62 -10.00
CA ASP A 178 6.87 11.09 -10.75
C ASP A 178 5.58 11.83 -10.39
N PHE A 179 5.41 12.26 -9.13
CA PHE A 179 4.26 13.06 -8.71
C PHE A 179 4.34 14.51 -9.25
N THR A 180 5.51 15.12 -9.23
CA THR A 180 5.81 16.44 -9.78
C THR A 180 5.82 16.39 -11.29
N ARG A 181 6.27 15.32 -11.94
CA ARG A 181 6.13 15.15 -13.40
C ARG A 181 4.66 15.14 -13.77
N LYS A 182 3.83 14.34 -13.08
CA LYS A 182 2.39 14.34 -13.31
C LYS A 182 1.78 15.72 -13.03
N ILE A 183 2.14 16.39 -11.94
CA ILE A 183 1.67 17.76 -11.65
C ILE A 183 2.16 18.77 -12.71
N ILE A 184 3.40 18.65 -13.19
CA ILE A 184 3.97 19.50 -14.23
C ILE A 184 3.21 19.26 -15.54
N GLU A 185 2.94 18.00 -15.90
CA GLU A 185 2.09 17.66 -17.05
C GLU A 185 0.69 18.30 -16.90
N HIS A 186 0.07 18.20 -15.71
CA HIS A 186 -1.20 18.88 -15.41
C HIS A 186 -1.12 20.40 -15.57
N CYS A 187 -0.06 21.02 -15.05
CA CYS A 187 0.16 22.46 -15.15
C CYS A 187 0.40 22.88 -16.60
N ILE A 188 1.14 22.10 -17.39
CA ILE A 188 1.38 22.37 -18.81
C ILE A 188 0.06 22.31 -19.58
N ILE A 189 -0.73 21.24 -19.39
CA ILE A 189 -2.05 21.11 -20.03
C ILE A 189 -2.93 22.30 -19.63
N PHE A 190 -2.97 22.66 -18.36
CA PHE A 190 -3.72 23.82 -17.89
C PHE A 190 -3.26 25.13 -18.53
N ILE A 191 -1.96 25.39 -18.63
CA ILE A 191 -1.40 26.58 -19.29
C ILE A 191 -1.83 26.63 -20.76
N VAL A 192 -1.84 25.49 -21.47
CA VAL A 192 -2.31 25.40 -22.86
C VAL A 192 -3.79 25.78 -22.95
N PHE A 193 -4.64 25.28 -22.06
CA PHE A 193 -6.07 25.64 -22.06
C PHE A 193 -6.31 27.10 -21.67
N CYS A 194 -5.56 27.66 -20.72
CA CYS A 194 -5.60 29.08 -20.41
C CYS A 194 -5.16 29.96 -21.60
N PHE A 195 -4.12 29.54 -22.33
CA PHE A 195 -3.68 30.21 -23.54
C PHE A 195 -4.73 30.14 -24.65
N LEU A 196 -5.39 28.98 -24.82
CA LEU A 196 -6.50 28.84 -25.76
C LEU A 196 -7.64 29.81 -25.43
N ILE A 197 -8.04 29.91 -24.16
CA ILE A 197 -9.07 30.86 -23.71
C ILE A 197 -8.67 32.30 -24.05
N PHE A 198 -7.41 32.68 -23.79
CA PHE A 198 -6.92 34.02 -24.11
C PHE A 198 -6.97 34.30 -25.62
N MET A 199 -6.54 33.35 -26.46
CA MET A 199 -6.52 33.48 -27.92
C MET A 199 -7.91 33.44 -28.57
N THR A 200 -8.87 32.75 -27.96
CA THR A 200 -10.24 32.65 -28.49
C THR A 200 -11.19 33.69 -27.94
N LYS A 201 -10.75 34.51 -26.98
CA LYS A 201 -11.56 35.59 -26.40
C LYS A 201 -12.10 36.58 -27.43
N ASP A 202 -11.31 36.88 -28.46
CA ASP A 202 -11.68 37.85 -29.50
C ASP A 202 -12.44 37.22 -30.69
N ASN A 203 -12.53 35.89 -30.74
CA ASN A 203 -13.15 35.15 -31.85
C ASN A 203 -14.57 34.71 -31.48
N ASN A 204 -15.56 35.33 -32.13
CA ASN A 204 -16.99 35.15 -31.84
C ASN A 204 -17.49 33.69 -31.96
N LEU A 205 -16.83 32.86 -32.78
CA LEU A 205 -17.17 31.43 -32.95
C LEU A 205 -16.69 30.54 -31.80
N PHE A 206 -15.58 30.89 -31.16
CA PHE A 206 -14.95 30.07 -30.13
C PHE A 206 -15.15 30.62 -28.71
N ALA A 207 -15.64 31.86 -28.58
CA ALA A 207 -15.96 32.49 -27.30
C ALA A 207 -17.06 31.74 -26.51
N ASN A 208 -17.94 31.00 -27.20
CA ASN A 208 -19.02 30.22 -26.58
C ASN A 208 -18.58 28.82 -26.10
N VAL A 209 -17.35 28.39 -26.42
CA VAL A 209 -16.85 27.07 -26.03
C VAL A 209 -16.27 27.14 -24.63
N ASP A 210 -16.77 26.29 -23.72
CA ASP A 210 -16.24 26.17 -22.37
C ASP A 210 -15.00 25.25 -22.35
N TRP A 211 -13.85 25.86 -22.64
CA TRP A 211 -12.56 25.20 -22.64
C TRP A 211 -12.19 24.60 -21.27
N MET A 212 -12.72 25.13 -20.18
CA MET A 212 -12.44 24.62 -18.82
C MET A 212 -13.18 23.31 -18.55
N VAL A 213 -14.40 23.14 -19.06
CA VAL A 213 -15.11 21.84 -19.02
C VAL A 213 -14.34 20.78 -19.80
N ILE A 214 -13.83 21.11 -20.99
CA ILE A 214 -13.05 20.16 -21.80
C ILE A 214 -11.76 19.74 -21.08
N TYR A 215 -11.04 20.70 -20.52
CA TYR A 215 -9.86 20.44 -19.69
C TYR A 215 -10.18 19.48 -18.54
N LEU A 216 -11.29 19.74 -17.84
CA LEU A 216 -11.72 18.98 -16.67
C LEU A 216 -12.10 17.54 -17.04
N ILE A 217 -12.78 17.32 -18.17
CA ILE A 217 -13.05 15.98 -18.71
C ILE A 217 -11.75 15.23 -19.01
N LEU A 218 -10.80 15.88 -19.69
CA LEU A 218 -9.53 15.26 -20.11
C LEU A 218 -8.69 14.83 -18.90
N ILE A 219 -8.61 15.69 -17.89
CA ILE A 219 -7.93 15.38 -16.63
C ILE A 219 -8.63 14.24 -15.88
N SER A 220 -9.96 14.25 -15.81
CA SER A 220 -10.73 13.22 -15.10
C SER A 220 -10.59 11.84 -15.73
N LEU A 221 -10.45 11.76 -17.06
CA LEU A 221 -10.21 10.51 -17.77
C LEU A 221 -8.78 9.99 -17.56
N SER A 222 -7.80 10.89 -17.67
CA SER A 222 -6.39 10.52 -17.69
C SER A 222 -5.83 10.26 -16.29
N TYR A 223 -6.30 11.00 -15.29
CA TYR A 223 -5.75 11.00 -13.94
C TYR A 223 -6.84 10.71 -12.90
N GLY A 224 -6.46 10.13 -11.76
CA GLY A 224 -7.42 9.69 -10.73
C GLY A 224 -8.12 10.84 -10.00
N ILE A 225 -8.96 10.48 -9.01
CA ILE A 225 -9.86 11.40 -8.30
C ILE A 225 -9.15 12.62 -7.67
N PHE A 226 -7.94 12.43 -7.12
CA PHE A 226 -7.17 13.51 -6.50
C PHE A 226 -6.77 14.62 -7.47
N HIS A 227 -6.42 14.27 -8.71
CA HIS A 227 -6.02 15.28 -9.70
C HIS A 227 -7.23 16.00 -10.30
N THR A 228 -8.38 15.31 -10.34
CA THR A 228 -9.64 15.89 -10.77
C THR A 228 -10.14 16.97 -9.82
N THR A 229 -10.04 16.76 -8.50
CA THR A 229 -10.44 17.78 -7.52
C THR A 229 -9.58 19.04 -7.64
N VAL A 230 -8.28 18.90 -7.88
CA VAL A 230 -7.39 20.03 -8.14
C VAL A 230 -7.78 20.76 -9.42
N ALA A 231 -8.09 20.04 -10.50
CA ALA A 231 -8.55 20.64 -11.76
C ALA A 231 -9.85 21.44 -11.59
N VAL A 232 -10.83 20.90 -10.85
CA VAL A 232 -12.10 21.60 -10.54
C VAL A 232 -11.84 22.94 -9.84
N VAL A 233 -10.96 22.94 -8.83
CA VAL A 233 -10.59 24.16 -8.10
C VAL A 233 -9.90 25.16 -9.04
N LEU A 234 -8.98 24.70 -9.87
CA LEU A 234 -8.23 25.55 -10.80
C LEU A 234 -9.14 26.18 -11.87
N SER A 235 -10.05 25.39 -12.45
CA SER A 235 -11.06 25.86 -13.40
C SER A 235 -12.01 26.89 -12.78
N SER A 236 -12.40 26.68 -11.52
CA SER A 236 -13.22 27.64 -10.78
C SER A 236 -12.49 28.96 -10.56
N ILE A 237 -11.20 28.91 -10.20
CA ILE A 237 -10.37 30.11 -10.02
C ILE A 237 -10.22 30.87 -11.35
N VAL A 238 -9.94 30.19 -12.47
CA VAL A 238 -9.82 30.85 -13.79
C VAL A 238 -11.13 31.52 -14.20
N TYR A 239 -12.26 30.86 -13.95
CA TYR A 239 -13.56 31.44 -14.24
C TYR A 239 -13.81 32.74 -13.45
N LEU A 240 -13.46 32.76 -12.16
CA LEU A 240 -13.52 33.98 -11.34
C LEU A 240 -12.62 35.10 -11.87
N PHE A 241 -11.40 34.76 -12.33
CA PHE A 241 -10.49 35.73 -12.96
C PHE A 241 -11.04 36.28 -14.28
N ASN A 242 -11.65 35.45 -15.12
CA ASN A 242 -12.19 35.88 -16.41
C ASN A 242 -13.34 36.89 -16.26
N ILE A 243 -14.10 36.80 -15.17
CA ILE A 243 -15.23 37.69 -14.87
C ILE A 243 -14.77 38.96 -14.12
N ASN A 244 -13.47 39.10 -13.80
CA ASN A 244 -12.91 40.18 -12.99
C ASN A 244 -13.63 40.32 -11.64
N PHE A 245 -13.84 39.20 -10.95
CA PHE A 245 -14.57 39.18 -9.68
C PHE A 245 -13.89 40.05 -8.61
N ASP A 246 -14.58 41.08 -8.12
CA ASP A 246 -14.13 41.88 -6.97
C ASP A 246 -14.73 41.34 -5.66
N PHE A 247 -13.85 40.86 -4.78
CA PHE A 247 -14.22 40.35 -3.46
C PHE A 247 -14.84 41.41 -2.54
N LYS A 248 -14.71 42.71 -2.86
CA LYS A 248 -15.24 43.79 -2.03
C LYS A 248 -16.72 44.09 -2.28
N GLU A 249 -17.31 43.58 -3.36
CA GLU A 249 -18.71 43.87 -3.74
C GLU A 249 -19.69 42.73 -3.36
N ILE A 250 -19.31 41.80 -2.49
CA ILE A 250 -20.13 40.64 -2.04
C ILE A 250 -21.26 41.07 -1.08
N THR A 251 -22.07 42.04 -1.49
CA THR A 251 -23.21 42.54 -0.71
C THR A 251 -24.55 42.03 -1.26
N ASN A 252 -24.59 41.50 -2.49
CA ASN A 252 -25.83 41.05 -3.13
C ASN A 252 -25.68 39.65 -3.74
N PHE A 253 -26.31 38.65 -3.12
CA PHE A 253 -26.22 37.23 -3.50
C PHE A 253 -26.72 36.97 -4.94
N TYR A 254 -27.73 37.71 -5.40
CA TYR A 254 -28.32 37.55 -6.73
C TYR A 254 -27.36 37.90 -7.87
N SER A 255 -26.41 38.81 -7.66
CA SER A 255 -25.41 39.19 -8.67
C SER A 255 -24.38 38.09 -8.95
N TYR A 256 -24.33 37.06 -8.11
CA TYR A 256 -23.31 36.00 -8.16
C TYR A 256 -23.88 34.61 -8.40
N VAL A 257 -25.19 34.50 -8.68
CA VAL A 257 -25.86 33.22 -8.95
C VAL A 257 -25.22 32.52 -10.15
N ASP A 258 -24.90 33.25 -11.22
CA ASP A 258 -24.24 32.70 -12.40
C ASP A 258 -22.84 32.15 -12.09
N ILE A 259 -22.14 32.76 -11.14
CA ILE A 259 -20.82 32.30 -10.71
C ILE A 259 -20.93 31.02 -9.88
N ILE A 260 -21.86 30.99 -8.93
CA ILE A 260 -22.11 29.83 -8.09
C ILE A 260 -22.57 28.64 -8.94
N LEU A 261 -23.51 28.86 -9.86
CA LEU A 261 -23.99 27.83 -10.78
C LEU A 261 -22.86 27.24 -11.60
N LYS A 262 -21.95 28.07 -12.12
CA LYS A 262 -20.82 27.58 -12.93
C LYS A 262 -19.80 26.80 -12.12
N VAL A 263 -19.51 27.23 -10.89
CA VAL A 263 -18.64 26.47 -9.97
C VAL A 263 -19.26 25.12 -9.62
N ILE A 264 -20.58 25.08 -9.34
CA ILE A 264 -21.30 23.84 -9.06
C ILE A 264 -21.29 22.91 -10.29
N GLU A 265 -21.46 23.45 -11.49
CA GLU A 265 -21.37 22.68 -12.74
C GLU A 265 -20.01 21.97 -12.87
N TYR A 266 -18.90 22.69 -12.68
CA TYR A 266 -17.56 22.08 -12.69
C TYR A 266 -17.38 21.02 -11.61
N LEU A 267 -17.92 21.27 -10.42
CA LEU A 267 -17.86 20.34 -9.29
C LEU A 267 -18.60 19.03 -9.61
N LEU A 268 -19.83 19.13 -10.12
CA LEU A 268 -20.66 17.99 -10.49
C LEU A 268 -20.04 17.18 -11.62
N ILE A 269 -19.60 17.84 -12.69
CA ILE A 269 -18.95 17.18 -13.83
C ILE A 269 -17.67 16.47 -13.37
N GLY A 270 -16.85 17.13 -12.56
CA GLY A 270 -15.59 16.56 -12.08
C GLY A 270 -15.78 15.33 -11.21
N ILE A 271 -16.69 15.42 -10.23
CA ILE A 271 -16.99 14.28 -9.35
C ILE A 271 -17.59 13.13 -10.15
N PHE A 272 -18.56 13.41 -11.02
CA PHE A 272 -19.27 12.37 -11.76
C PHE A 272 -18.34 11.59 -12.69
N ILE A 273 -17.50 12.31 -13.45
CA ILE A 273 -16.55 11.66 -14.38
C ILE A 273 -15.46 10.93 -13.62
N ALA A 274 -14.87 11.53 -12.58
CA ALA A 274 -13.84 10.87 -11.78
C ALA A 274 -14.36 9.56 -11.16
N TYR A 275 -15.59 9.58 -10.65
CA TYR A 275 -16.21 8.39 -10.08
C TYR A 275 -16.39 7.27 -11.11
N ILE A 276 -16.94 7.58 -12.29
CA ILE A 276 -17.12 6.60 -13.37
C ILE A 276 -15.77 6.01 -13.81
N VAL A 277 -14.76 6.85 -13.96
CA VAL A 277 -13.43 6.42 -14.39
C VAL A 277 -12.79 5.51 -13.35
N GLU A 278 -12.92 5.83 -12.07
CA GLU A 278 -12.38 5.00 -10.99
C GLU A 278 -13.10 3.64 -10.93
N MET A 279 -14.43 3.64 -11.02
CA MET A 279 -15.23 2.41 -11.08
C MET A 279 -14.81 1.52 -12.26
N LEU A 280 -14.64 2.09 -13.45
CA LEU A 280 -14.20 1.35 -14.63
C LEU A 280 -12.78 0.78 -14.48
N LYS A 281 -11.87 1.54 -13.86
CA LYS A 281 -10.50 1.06 -13.59
C LYS A 281 -10.51 -0.10 -12.60
N GLU A 282 -11.33 -0.03 -11.57
CA GLU A 282 -11.51 -1.10 -10.59
C GLU A 282 -12.09 -2.37 -11.24
N ASP A 283 -13.14 -2.23 -12.05
CA ASP A 283 -13.73 -3.35 -12.79
C ASP A 283 -12.71 -4.02 -13.72
N ILE A 284 -11.89 -3.23 -14.42
CA ILE A 284 -10.80 -3.75 -15.25
C ILE A 284 -9.80 -4.51 -14.40
N ARG A 285 -9.40 -3.96 -13.24
CA ARG A 285 -8.46 -4.62 -12.33
C ARG A 285 -8.98 -5.98 -11.87
N ILE A 286 -10.22 -6.03 -11.38
CA ILE A 286 -10.86 -7.28 -10.93
C ILE A 286 -10.88 -8.30 -12.06
N LYS A 287 -11.32 -7.91 -13.26
CA LYS A 287 -11.34 -8.81 -14.43
C LYS A 287 -9.95 -9.29 -14.84
N THR A 288 -8.92 -8.46 -14.72
CA THR A 288 -7.55 -8.89 -15.00
C THR A 288 -7.03 -9.89 -13.97
N GLU A 289 -7.37 -9.71 -12.70
CA GLU A 289 -7.04 -10.65 -11.63
C GLU A 289 -7.77 -11.99 -11.83
N GLU A 290 -9.08 -11.97 -12.08
CA GLU A 290 -9.87 -13.16 -12.40
C GLU A 290 -9.30 -13.92 -13.61
N ASN A 291 -8.95 -13.22 -14.69
CA ASN A 291 -8.37 -13.84 -15.87
C ASN A 291 -7.00 -14.47 -15.56
N SER A 292 -6.18 -13.83 -14.72
CA SER A 292 -4.90 -14.39 -14.29
C SER A 292 -5.06 -15.67 -13.48
N LEU A 293 -6.08 -15.74 -12.62
CA LEU A 293 -6.41 -16.93 -11.83
C LEU A 293 -6.90 -18.07 -12.73
N LEU A 294 -7.80 -17.78 -13.67
CA LEU A 294 -8.29 -18.78 -14.63
C LEU A 294 -7.17 -19.33 -15.52
N ILE A 295 -6.20 -18.49 -15.91
CA ILE A 295 -5.01 -18.93 -16.65
C ILE A 295 -4.15 -19.86 -15.78
N ALA A 296 -3.97 -19.55 -14.49
CA ALA A 296 -3.22 -20.38 -13.56
C ALA A 296 -3.89 -21.76 -13.37
N GLU A 297 -5.19 -21.80 -13.11
CA GLU A 297 -5.97 -23.04 -12.96
C GLU A 297 -5.93 -23.89 -14.23
N LYS A 298 -6.08 -23.27 -15.41
CA LYS A 298 -5.94 -23.96 -16.69
C LYS A 298 -4.57 -24.60 -16.87
N ASN A 299 -3.51 -23.91 -16.45
CA ASN A 299 -2.15 -24.43 -16.54
C ASN A 299 -1.95 -25.62 -15.58
N GLU A 300 -2.49 -25.53 -14.36
CA GLU A 300 -2.45 -26.62 -13.39
C GLU A 300 -3.16 -27.89 -13.90
N ILE A 301 -4.37 -27.76 -14.46
CA ILE A 301 -5.11 -28.88 -15.05
C ILE A 301 -4.32 -29.50 -16.21
N LYS A 302 -3.65 -28.68 -17.02
CA LYS A 302 -2.83 -29.14 -18.13
C LYS A 302 -1.63 -29.95 -17.65
N ASP A 303 -1.00 -29.52 -16.56
CA ASP A 303 0.13 -30.22 -15.95
C ASP A 303 -0.32 -31.57 -15.36
N ILE A 304 -1.44 -31.60 -14.62
CA ILE A 304 -2.03 -32.86 -14.10
C ILE A 304 -2.34 -33.85 -15.23
N ASN A 305 -2.95 -33.38 -16.32
CA ASN A 305 -3.28 -34.26 -17.46
C ASN A 305 -2.02 -34.79 -18.14
N LYS A 306 -0.96 -33.97 -18.22
CA LYS A 306 0.33 -34.39 -18.76
C LYS A 306 0.96 -35.47 -17.90
N ASP A 307 0.93 -35.31 -16.57
CA ASP A 307 1.43 -36.29 -15.60
C ASP A 307 0.63 -37.60 -15.67
N MET A 308 -0.69 -37.52 -15.80
CA MET A 308 -1.56 -38.69 -15.99
C MET A 308 -1.27 -39.44 -17.29
N LEU A 309 -0.95 -38.72 -18.37
CA LEU A 309 -0.53 -39.31 -19.63
C LEU A 309 0.80 -40.06 -19.50
N TYR A 310 1.78 -39.53 -18.77
CA TYR A 310 3.03 -40.23 -18.50
C TYR A 310 2.82 -41.53 -17.72
N LEU A 311 1.98 -41.51 -16.68
CA LEU A 311 1.65 -42.69 -15.88
C LEU A 311 0.90 -43.80 -16.64
N LYS A 312 0.31 -43.49 -17.80
CA LYS A 312 -0.47 -44.45 -18.61
C LYS A 312 0.40 -45.21 -19.63
N TYR A 313 1.62 -44.74 -19.89
CA TYR A 313 2.55 -45.34 -20.87
C TYR A 313 3.78 -45.99 -20.21
N GLU A 314 3.86 -46.02 -18.88
CA GLU A 314 4.68 -46.97 -18.10
C GLU A 314 3.86 -48.22 -17.75
#